data_AF-A0A8J8GI48-F1
#
_entry.id   AF-A0A8J8GI48-F1
#
_cell.length_a   1.000
_cell.length_b   1.000
_cell.length_c   1.000
_cell.angle_alpha   90.00
_cell.angle_beta   90.00
_cell.angle_gamma   90.00
#
_symmetry.space_group_name_H-M   'P 1'
#
loop_
_entity.id
_entity.type
_entity.pdbx_description
1 polymer ?
#
loop_
_entity_poly.entity_id
_entity_poly.type
_entity_poly.pdbx_seq_one_letter_code
_entity_poly.pdbx_strand_id
1 'polypeptide(L)' 'MSNARVVEIAKNIYWVGGKGQQDGLYCNPYLLVDEEAVLIDPGSVLDFTDVLGKCLKHCTSGKN' A
#
# COMPACT_ATOMS: atom_id res chain seq x y z
N MET A 1 -0.29 -0.21 -15.70
CA MET A 1 -0.09 -0.49 -14.26
C MET A 1 1.15 0.26 -13.82
N SER A 2 1.04 1.12 -12.81
CA SER A 2 2.20 1.87 -12.32
C SER A 2 3.22 0.88 -11.73
N ASN A 3 4.52 1.16 -11.89
CA ASN A 3 5.59 0.47 -11.15
C ASN A 3 5.47 0.87 -9.67
N ALA A 4 4.51 0.25 -9.00
CA ALA A 4 4.12 0.58 -7.65
C ALA A 4 5.20 0.17 -6.65
N ARG A 5 5.85 1.15 -6.03
CA ARG A 5 6.89 0.93 -5.03
C ARG A 5 6.24 0.79 -3.65
N VAL A 6 6.27 -0.41 -3.08
CA VAL A 6 6.04 -0.65 -1.65
C VAL A 6 7.33 -0.30 -0.92
N VAL A 7 7.24 0.44 0.18
CA VAL A 7 8.43 0.89 0.94
C VAL A 7 8.26 0.50 2.40
N GLU A 8 9.15 -0.34 2.93
CA GLU A 8 9.22 -0.60 4.37
C GLU A 8 9.79 0.64 5.07
N ILE A 9 9.04 1.18 6.04
CA ILE A 9 9.41 2.39 6.79
C ILE A 9 9.78 2.09 8.25
N ALA A 10 9.34 0.94 8.74
CA ALA A 10 9.69 0.34 10.02
C ALA A 10 9.43 -1.17 9.91
N LYS A 11 9.95 -1.96 10.85
CA LYS A 11 9.77 -3.43 10.84
C LYS A 11 8.30 -3.78 10.60
N ASN A 12 8.04 -4.52 9.52
CA ASN A 12 6.71 -4.99 9.14
C ASN A 12 5.67 -3.90 8.82
N ILE A 13 6.08 -2.64 8.70
CA ILE A 13 5.22 -1.50 8.36
C ILE A 13 5.67 -0.94 7.02
N TYR A 14 4.75 -0.94 6.06
CA TYR A 14 5.01 -0.56 4.68
C TYR A 14 4.13 0.60 4.26
N TRP A 15 4.72 1.63 3.68
CA TRP A 15 3.97 2.63 2.94
C TRP A 15 3.58 2.06 1.56
N VAL A 16 2.28 2.12 1.23
CA VAL A 16 1.68 1.58 0.00
C VAL A 16 0.97 2.65 -0.83
N GLY A 17 1.33 3.92 -0.65
CA GLY A 17 0.74 5.07 -1.32
C GLY A 17 1.10 5.20 -2.80
N GLY A 18 0.50 6.17 -3.48
CA GLY A 18 0.69 6.44 -4.92
C GLY A 18 1.05 7.89 -5.20
N LYS A 19 1.71 8.16 -6.33
CA LYS A 19 2.06 9.52 -6.79
C LYS A 19 0.88 10.28 -7.45
N GLY A 20 -0.35 9.81 -7.27
CA GLY A 20 -1.48 10.08 -8.17
C GLY A 20 -2.33 11.32 -7.90
N GLN A 21 -2.21 11.98 -6.75
CA GLN A 21 -3.03 13.17 -6.49
C GLN A 21 -2.26 14.42 -6.93
N GLN A 22 -2.68 14.99 -8.06
CA GLN A 22 -2.40 16.39 -8.37
C GLN A 22 -2.92 17.23 -7.19
N ASP A 23 -2.18 18.27 -6.82
CA ASP A 23 -2.52 19.24 -5.76
C ASP A 23 -2.04 18.91 -4.33
N GLY A 24 -1.17 17.92 -4.15
CA GLY A 24 -0.40 17.74 -2.91
C GLY A 24 -1.16 17.10 -1.74
N LEU A 25 -2.39 16.64 -1.98
CA LEU A 25 -3.11 15.76 -1.05
C LEU A 25 -2.60 14.34 -1.25
N TYR A 26 -1.59 13.92 -0.48
CA TYR A 26 -1.18 12.52 -0.50
C TYR A 26 -1.95 11.76 0.58
N CYS A 27 -2.80 10.82 0.18
CA CYS A 27 -3.20 9.75 1.10
C CYS A 27 -1.96 8.89 1.39
N ASN A 28 -1.72 8.58 2.65
CA ASN A 28 -0.55 7.83 3.09
C ASN A 28 -1.00 6.46 3.63
N PRO A 29 -1.45 5.55 2.76
CA PRO A 29 -1.86 4.24 3.21
C PRO A 29 -0.65 3.47 3.73
N TYR A 30 -0.84 2.83 4.88
CA TYR A 30 0.16 1.98 5.50
C TYR A 30 -0.37 0.55 5.63
N LEU A 31 0.49 -0.41 5.33
CA LEU A 31 0.23 -1.83 5.48
C LEU A 31 1.09 -2.35 6.63
N LEU A 32 0.45 -2.84 7.68
CA LEU A 32 1.09 -3.62 8.74
C LEU A 32 0.95 -5.11 8.38
N VAL A 33 2.05 -5.87 8.41
CA VAL A 33 2.05 -7.31 8.09
C VAL A 33 2.59 -8.12 9.26
N ASP A 34 1.76 -9.02 9.79
CA ASP A 34 2.17 -10.04 10.75
C ASP A 34 1.51 -11.38 10.38
N GLU A 35 0.91 -12.11 11.33
CA GLU A 35 0.02 -13.25 11.04
C GLU A 35 -1.17 -12.84 10.14
N GLU A 36 -1.63 -11.60 10.31
CA GLU A 36 -2.64 -10.96 9.47
C GLU A 36 -2.11 -9.62 8.92
N ALA A 37 -2.77 -9.11 7.89
CA ALA A 37 -2.42 -7.83 7.29
C ALA A 37 -3.50 -6.77 7.57
N VAL A 38 -3.09 -5.60 8.06
CA VAL A 38 -3.97 -4.47 8.32
C VAL A 38 -3.60 -3.31 7.39
N LEU A 39 -4.59 -2.86 6.62
CA LEU A 39 -4.48 -1.67 5.76
C LEU A 39 -5.07 -0.47 6.50
N ILE A 40 -4.25 0.55 6.73
CA ILE A 40 -4.59 1.79 7.43
C ILE A 40 -4.67 2.91 6.39
N ASP A 41 -5.72 3.73 6.50
CA ASP A 41 -5.96 4.88 5.63
C ASP A 41 -5.86 4.56 4.13
N PRO A 42 -6.71 3.65 3.60
CA PRO A 42 -6.60 3.15 2.22
C PRO A 42 -6.77 4.22 1.12
N GLY A 43 -7.12 5.46 1.50
CA GLY A 43 -7.46 6.52 0.57
C GLY A 43 -8.89 6.41 0.03
N SER A 44 -9.16 7.12 -1.05
CA SER A 44 -10.49 7.17 -1.66
C SER A 44 -10.81 5.90 -2.46
N VAL A 45 -12.08 5.71 -2.84
CA VAL A 45 -12.50 4.62 -3.74
C VAL A 45 -11.73 4.65 -5.08
N LEU A 46 -11.33 5.84 -5.54
CA LEU A 46 -10.54 6.01 -6.77
C LEU A 46 -9.12 5.46 -6.62
N ASP A 47 -8.55 5.55 -5.41
CA ASP A 47 -7.19 5.10 -5.10
C ASP A 47 -7.15 3.61 -4.68
N PHE A 48 -8.28 3.09 -4.18
CA PHE A 48 -8.34 1.79 -3.51
C PHE A 48 -7.81 0.62 -4.36
N THR A 49 -8.10 0.58 -5.66
CA THR A 49 -7.66 -0.54 -6.52
C THR A 49 -6.12 -0.58 -6.67
N ASP A 50 -5.46 0.59 -6.75
CA ASP A 50 -3.99 0.66 -6.85
C ASP A 50 -3.34 0.28 -5.50
N VAL A 51 -3.90 0.77 -4.39
CA VAL A 51 -3.45 0.42 -3.03
C VAL A 51 -3.63 -1.08 -2.76
N LEU A 52 -4.81 -1.64 -3.04
CA LEU A 52 -5.08 -3.06 -2.86
C LEU A 52 -4.15 -3.93 -3.72
N GLY A 53 -3.90 -3.54 -4.97
CA GLY A 53 -2.97 -4.25 -5.85
C GLY A 53 -1.55 -4.35 -5.29
N LYS A 54 -1.09 -3.32 -4.58
CA LYS A 54 0.20 -3.34 -3.86
C LYS A 54 0.15 -4.29 -2.67
N CYS A 55 -0.89 -4.21 -1.84
CA CYS A 55 -1.07 -5.07 -0.68
C CYS A 55 -1.09 -6.54 -1.08
N LEU A 56 -1.86 -6.90 -2.11
CA LEU A 56 -1.96 -8.29 -2.59
C LEU A 56 -0.62 -8.81 -3.10
N LYS A 57 0.10 -8.03 -3.91
CA LYS A 57 1.44 -8.42 -4.40
C LYS A 57 2.39 -8.64 -3.24
N HIS A 58 2.41 -7.74 -2.25
CA HIS A 58 3.31 -7.83 -1.11
C HIS A 58 3.00 -9.04 -0.22
N CYS A 59 1.74 -9.25 0.16
CA CYS A 59 1.34 -10.33 1.05
C CYS A 59 1.36 -11.72 0.41
N THR A 60 1.38 -11.83 -0.93
CA THR A 60 1.44 -13.12 -1.64
C THR A 60 2.86 -13.52 -2.07
N SER A 61 3.80 -12.58 -2.11
CA SER A 61 5.18 -12.85 -2.55
C SER A 61 6.01 -13.70 -1.58
N GLY A 62 5.51 -13.97 -0.37
CA GLY A 62 6.15 -14.85 0.62
C GLY A 62 5.64 -16.29 0.62
N LYS A 63 4.73 -16.66 -0.29
CA LYS A 63 4.18 -18.02 -0.39
C LYS A 63 4.88 -18.81 -1.50
N ASN A 64 6.11 -19.24 -1.25
CA ASN A 64 6.77 -20.34 -1.97
C ASN A 64 6.95 -21.52 -1.02
#